data_AF-A0A839WHZ8-F1
#
_entry.id   AF-A0A839WHZ8-F1
#
_cell.length_a   1.000
_cell.length_b   1.000
_cell.length_c   1.000
_cell.angle_alpha   90.00
_cell.angle_beta   90.00
_cell.angle_gamma   90.00
#
_symmetry.space_group_name_H-M   'P 1'
#
loop_
_entity.id
_entity.type
_entity.pdbx_description
1 polymer ?
#
loop_
_entity_poly.entity_id
_entity_poly.type
_entity_poly.pdbx_seq_one_letter_code
_entity_poly.pdbx_strand_id
1 'polypeptide(L)'
;MKLIVNSVSEKDRKNIVAALNEQSIFSGNGVMPLNNLGKMAVLESGSGHEAQSVQVKAPPTAPAGTVNAASNANTNVNVSVDKAQALKAKLANDKRVAMRDKSARELGELATVINSIAENSHMQSNMEMEIVPQGLRILIKDDGNRSMFERGSAKIMPFFKKLLVELAPVFDALDNKLIITGHTDAMQYKDGESYNNWNLSGDRALSARRVLEQAGMPVDKVMQVSAMSDRMLLNSGDPNSAENRRIEIMVLTKSASDTLYQFFGEKGEKVVKPAAKRVEEQTRVTAGMR
;
A
#
# COMPACT_ATOMS: atom_id res chain seq x y z
N MET A 1 -20.42 6.10 -34.49
CA MET A 1 -21.08 4.88 -33.95
C MET A 1 -20.57 4.66 -32.53
N LYS A 2 -21.45 4.88 -31.54
CA LYS A 2 -21.41 4.61 -30.08
C LYS A 2 -20.06 4.60 -29.32
N LEU A 3 -19.84 5.67 -28.53
CA LEU A 3 -19.11 5.61 -27.27
C LEU A 3 -19.93 4.82 -26.24
N ILE A 4 -19.35 3.78 -25.64
CA ILE A 4 -19.93 3.10 -24.48
C ILE A 4 -19.28 3.71 -23.23
N VAL A 5 -19.97 4.67 -22.62
CA VAL A 5 -19.61 5.21 -21.31
C VAL A 5 -20.41 4.40 -20.29
N ASN A 6 -19.74 3.54 -19.53
CA ASN A 6 -20.37 2.85 -18.39
C ASN A 6 -20.62 3.88 -17.28
N SER A 7 -21.84 4.41 -17.24
CA SER A 7 -22.30 5.28 -16.16
C SER A 7 -22.53 4.46 -14.89
N VAL A 8 -21.55 4.46 -13.98
CA VAL A 8 -21.71 3.95 -12.61
C VAL A 8 -22.70 4.86 -11.87
N SER A 9 -23.74 4.29 -11.25
CA SER A 9 -24.78 5.07 -10.58
C SER A 9 -24.22 5.82 -9.36
N GLU A 10 -24.84 6.94 -8.98
CA GLU A 10 -24.55 7.69 -7.75
C GLU A 10 -24.52 6.80 -6.49
N LYS A 11 -25.40 5.78 -6.47
CA LYS A 11 -25.50 4.81 -5.38
C LYS A 11 -24.30 3.86 -5.35
N ASP A 12 -23.81 3.46 -6.52
CA ASP A 12 -22.62 2.62 -6.66
C ASP A 12 -21.34 3.39 -6.36
N ARG A 13 -21.25 4.68 -6.73
CA ARG A 13 -20.16 5.56 -6.26
C ARG A 13 -20.16 5.71 -4.74
N LYS A 14 -21.33 5.88 -4.12
CA LYS A 14 -21.44 5.97 -2.65
C LYS A 14 -21.07 4.65 -1.96
N ASN A 15 -21.42 3.51 -2.54
CA ASN A 15 -21.04 2.19 -2.03
C ASN A 15 -19.53 1.91 -2.21
N ILE A 16 -18.92 2.32 -3.33
CA ILE A 16 -17.47 2.18 -3.58
C ILE A 16 -16.68 3.12 -2.66
N VAL A 17 -17.14 4.37 -2.45
CA VAL A 17 -16.51 5.33 -1.54
C VAL A 17 -16.65 4.91 -0.08
N ALA A 18 -17.77 4.26 0.30
CA ALA A 18 -17.93 3.67 1.64
C ALA A 18 -17.00 2.45 1.85
N ALA A 19 -16.82 1.60 0.82
CA ALA A 19 -15.91 0.46 0.88
C ALA A 19 -14.42 0.88 0.92
N LEU A 20 -14.05 1.99 0.28
CA LEU A 20 -12.67 2.51 0.26
C LEU A 20 -12.28 3.26 1.53
N ASN A 21 -13.25 3.71 2.35
CA ASN A 21 -12.97 4.49 3.55
C ASN A 21 -13.01 3.68 4.86
N GLU A 22 -13.49 2.43 4.90
CA GLU A 22 -13.72 1.74 6.20
C GLU A 22 -13.43 0.23 6.26
N GLN A 23 -12.44 -0.30 5.54
CA GLN A 23 -11.91 -1.64 5.88
C GLN A 23 -10.39 -1.65 5.96
N SER A 24 -9.89 -0.97 6.99
CA SER A 24 -8.65 -1.41 7.62
C SER A 24 -8.91 -2.80 8.22
N ILE A 25 -8.20 -3.80 7.71
CA ILE A 25 -8.17 -5.19 8.18
C ILE A 25 -7.80 -5.36 9.68
N PHE A 26 -7.55 -4.27 10.41
CA PHE A 26 -7.19 -4.27 11.83
C PHE A 26 -8.05 -3.34 12.72
N SER A 27 -9.10 -2.69 12.19
CA SER A 27 -10.08 -2.00 13.03
C SER A 27 -11.33 -2.87 13.19
N GLY A 28 -11.52 -3.43 14.38
CA GLY A 28 -12.41 -4.55 14.66
C GLY A 28 -13.86 -4.34 14.22
N ASN A 29 -14.39 -5.28 13.43
CA ASN A 29 -15.24 -6.38 13.92
C ASN A 29 -15.54 -7.35 12.77
N GLY A 30 -14.51 -8.08 12.30
CA GLY A 30 -14.62 -8.96 11.14
C GLY A 30 -13.49 -9.97 11.06
N VAL A 31 -13.40 -10.85 12.07
CA VAL A 31 -12.57 -12.05 11.93
C VAL A 31 -13.40 -13.03 11.11
N MET A 32 -13.07 -13.20 9.82
CA MET A 32 -13.34 -14.49 9.18
C MET A 32 -12.23 -15.43 9.68
N PRO A 33 -12.50 -16.40 10.58
CA PRO A 33 -11.50 -17.38 10.94
C PRO A 33 -11.16 -18.23 9.73
N LEU A 34 -9.88 -18.57 9.55
CA LEU A 34 -9.35 -19.53 8.56
C LEU A 34 -9.89 -20.98 8.77
N ASN A 35 -10.95 -21.17 9.54
CA ASN A 35 -11.52 -22.47 9.92
C ASN A 35 -12.24 -23.22 8.78
N ASN A 36 -12.30 -22.66 7.56
CA ASN A 36 -12.98 -23.32 6.44
C ASN A 36 -12.05 -24.07 5.48
N LEU A 37 -10.90 -24.55 5.97
CA LEU A 37 -10.10 -25.59 5.30
C LEU A 37 -10.76 -27.00 5.37
N GLY A 38 -11.91 -27.14 6.03
CA GLY A 38 -12.60 -28.41 6.27
C GLY A 38 -13.51 -28.95 5.16
N LYS A 39 -13.46 -28.44 3.92
CA LYS A 39 -14.26 -28.98 2.78
C LYS A 39 -13.43 -29.38 1.55
N MET A 40 -12.24 -29.92 1.75
CA MET A 40 -11.76 -31.00 0.87
C MET A 40 -12.28 -32.33 1.42
N ALA A 41 -13.58 -32.56 1.28
CA ALA A 41 -14.14 -33.89 1.48
C ALA A 41 -13.88 -34.70 0.20
N VAL A 42 -12.84 -35.54 0.28
CA VAL A 42 -12.84 -36.85 -0.36
C VAL A 42 -14.14 -37.55 0.07
N LEU A 43 -14.97 -37.98 -0.89
CA LEU A 43 -15.63 -39.30 -0.95
C LEU A 43 -16.94 -39.28 -1.75
N GLU A 44 -17.13 -40.41 -2.41
CA GLU A 44 -18.24 -40.82 -3.25
C GLU A 44 -19.57 -40.98 -2.49
N SER A 45 -20.64 -41.03 -3.31
CA SER A 45 -21.90 -41.78 -3.13
C SER A 45 -22.91 -41.32 -2.08
N GLY A 46 -24.19 -41.27 -2.50
CA GLY A 46 -25.33 -41.34 -1.58
C GLY A 46 -26.41 -40.28 -1.78
N SER A 47 -27.37 -40.62 -2.63
CA SER A 47 -28.69 -40.01 -2.89
C SER A 47 -29.47 -39.43 -1.70
N GLY A 48 -30.21 -38.34 -1.95
CA GLY A 48 -31.64 -38.25 -1.60
C GLY A 48 -32.17 -36.92 -1.03
N HIS A 49 -33.05 -36.27 -1.81
CA HIS A 49 -34.31 -35.55 -1.45
C HIS A 49 -34.29 -34.47 -0.34
N GLU A 50 -35.01 -33.35 -0.35
CA GLU A 50 -35.97 -32.68 -1.24
C GLU A 50 -36.14 -31.24 -0.68
N ALA A 51 -36.59 -30.31 -1.52
CA ALA A 51 -36.86 -28.92 -1.18
C ALA A 51 -38.24 -28.72 -0.54
N GLN A 52 -38.39 -27.72 0.35
CA GLN A 52 -39.69 -27.03 0.49
C GLN A 52 -39.59 -25.63 1.10
N SER A 53 -40.51 -24.79 0.63
CA SER A 53 -40.56 -23.33 0.58
C SER A 53 -41.26 -22.67 1.76
N VAL A 54 -40.89 -21.40 1.99
CA VAL A 54 -41.46 -20.44 2.96
C VAL A 54 -42.72 -19.77 2.41
N GLN A 55 -43.75 -19.60 3.24
CA GLN A 55 -44.88 -18.68 3.01
C GLN A 55 -45.13 -17.74 4.21
N VAL A 56 -45.62 -16.56 3.85
CA VAL A 56 -45.69 -15.28 4.58
C VAL A 56 -46.99 -15.11 5.36
N LYS A 57 -46.98 -14.39 6.49
CA LYS A 57 -48.13 -13.58 6.94
C LYS A 57 -47.74 -12.45 7.91
N ALA A 58 -48.29 -11.25 7.68
CA ALA A 58 -48.17 -10.04 8.52
C ALA A 58 -49.54 -9.69 9.17
N PRO A 59 -49.68 -8.53 9.86
CA PRO A 59 -49.80 -8.30 11.31
C PRO A 59 -51.25 -8.00 11.77
N PRO A 60 -51.52 -7.58 13.04
CA PRO A 60 -51.88 -6.15 13.24
C PRO A 60 -51.70 -5.52 14.67
N THR A 61 -51.61 -4.17 14.67
CA THR A 61 -52.20 -3.12 15.55
C THR A 61 -52.04 -3.03 17.08
N ALA A 62 -51.74 -1.80 17.54
CA ALA A 62 -51.68 -1.28 18.93
C ALA A 62 -53.06 -1.04 19.60
N PRO A 63 -53.10 -0.67 20.91
CA PRO A 63 -53.36 0.75 21.26
C PRO A 63 -52.62 1.27 22.52
N ALA A 64 -52.97 2.50 22.92
CA ALA A 64 -52.21 3.53 23.64
C ALA A 64 -52.22 3.53 25.18
N GLY A 65 -51.23 4.24 25.77
CA GLY A 65 -51.46 5.32 26.74
C GLY A 65 -51.04 5.13 28.21
N THR A 66 -50.02 5.85 28.68
CA THR A 66 -50.08 6.92 29.71
C THR A 66 -48.70 7.29 30.27
N VAL A 67 -48.61 8.55 30.69
CA VAL A 67 -47.44 9.37 31.03
C VAL A 67 -46.93 9.15 32.46
N ASN A 68 -45.62 9.33 32.68
CA ASN A 68 -45.12 10.10 33.84
C ASN A 68 -43.65 10.52 33.64
N ALA A 69 -43.42 11.81 33.86
CA ALA A 69 -42.15 12.50 33.79
C ALA A 69 -41.38 12.33 35.11
N ALA A 70 -40.07 12.04 35.04
CA ALA A 70 -39.12 12.37 36.09
C ALA A 70 -37.69 12.49 35.54
N SER A 71 -37.13 13.68 35.77
CA SER A 71 -35.69 14.00 35.93
C SER A 71 -34.74 13.81 34.73
N ASN A 72 -34.70 14.86 33.91
CA ASN A 72 -33.52 15.35 33.21
C ASN A 72 -32.35 15.63 34.17
N ALA A 73 -31.23 14.94 34.02
CA ALA A 73 -29.92 15.42 34.49
C ALA A 73 -28.69 14.84 33.75
N ASN A 74 -28.84 13.90 32.80
CA ASN A 74 -27.70 13.21 32.16
C ASN A 74 -27.52 13.46 30.65
N THR A 75 -28.31 14.33 30.03
CA THR A 75 -28.30 14.55 28.58
C THR A 75 -27.29 15.61 28.09
N ASN A 76 -26.79 16.49 28.96
CA ASN A 76 -25.88 17.58 28.55
C ASN A 76 -24.39 17.18 28.45
N VAL A 77 -23.98 16.06 29.07
CA VAL A 77 -22.57 15.60 29.01
C VAL A 77 -22.32 14.76 27.75
N ASN A 78 -23.30 13.99 27.27
CA ASN A 78 -23.11 13.14 26.08
C ASN A 78 -23.04 13.96 24.77
N VAL A 79 -23.90 14.98 24.61
CA VAL A 79 -23.97 15.79 23.37
C VAL A 79 -22.71 16.64 23.14
N SER A 80 -22.03 17.05 24.22
CA SER A 80 -20.79 17.85 24.14
C SER A 80 -19.58 16.99 23.79
N VAL A 81 -19.53 15.74 24.26
CA VAL A 81 -18.49 14.77 23.92
C VAL A 81 -18.59 14.34 22.45
N ASP A 82 -19.80 14.10 21.93
CA ASP A 82 -20.02 13.73 20.53
C ASP A 82 -19.65 14.84 19.55
N LYS A 83 -19.99 16.10 19.85
CA LYS A 83 -19.59 17.27 19.05
C LYS A 83 -18.07 17.50 19.07
N ALA A 84 -17.43 17.31 20.22
CA ALA A 84 -15.97 17.44 20.35
C ALA A 84 -15.22 16.32 19.59
N GLN A 85 -15.75 15.10 19.59
CA GLN A 85 -15.19 13.98 18.82
C GLN A 85 -15.40 14.16 17.31
N ALA A 86 -16.59 14.60 16.88
CA ALA A 86 -16.88 14.91 15.48
C ALA A 86 -16.01 16.06 14.93
N LEU A 87 -15.78 17.11 15.73
CA LEU A 87 -14.89 18.21 15.36
C LEU A 87 -13.43 17.76 15.25
N LYS A 88 -12.95 16.91 16.19
CA LYS A 88 -11.61 16.30 16.10
C LYS A 88 -11.46 15.42 14.87
N ALA A 89 -12.46 14.61 14.54
CA ALA A 89 -12.46 13.77 13.36
C ALA A 89 -12.43 14.59 12.06
N LYS A 90 -13.23 15.67 11.99
CA LYS A 90 -13.23 16.60 10.85
C LYS A 90 -11.88 17.31 10.71
N LEU A 91 -11.32 17.84 11.79
CA LEU A 91 -10.03 18.52 11.78
C LEU A 91 -8.88 17.58 11.39
N ALA A 92 -8.94 16.32 11.84
CA ALA A 92 -7.98 15.28 11.45
C ALA A 92 -8.10 14.93 9.96
N ASN A 93 -9.32 14.88 9.43
CA ASN A 93 -9.56 14.66 8.01
C ASN A 93 -9.05 15.83 7.16
N ASP A 94 -9.35 17.07 7.55
CA ASP A 94 -8.92 18.28 6.85
C ASP A 94 -7.38 18.39 6.84
N LYS A 95 -6.71 18.07 7.96
CA LYS A 95 -5.25 17.97 8.02
C LYS A 95 -4.71 16.87 7.10
N ARG A 96 -5.36 15.71 7.02
CA ARG A 96 -4.95 14.61 6.13
C ARG A 96 -5.09 14.99 4.65
N VAL A 97 -6.16 15.69 4.28
CA VAL A 97 -6.36 16.19 2.92
C VAL A 97 -5.28 17.21 2.56
N ALA A 98 -5.04 18.21 3.41
CA ALA A 98 -4.00 19.20 3.18
C ALA A 98 -2.59 18.60 3.08
N MET A 99 -2.27 17.61 3.92
CA MET A 99 -0.98 16.89 3.87
C MET A 99 -0.83 16.08 2.58
N ARG A 100 -1.90 15.47 2.08
CA ARG A 100 -1.91 14.73 0.80
C ARG A 100 -1.67 15.68 -0.36
N ASP A 101 -2.36 16.82 -0.39
CA ASP A 101 -2.20 17.81 -1.46
C ASP A 101 -0.78 18.39 -1.49
N LYS A 102 -0.21 18.69 -0.30
CA LYS A 102 1.19 19.13 -0.19
C LYS A 102 2.15 18.05 -0.72
N SER A 103 1.97 16.81 -0.28
CA SER A 103 2.81 15.68 -0.71
C SER A 103 2.73 15.48 -2.22
N ALA A 104 1.54 15.59 -2.83
CA ALA A 104 1.38 15.44 -4.27
C ALA A 104 2.13 16.51 -5.07
N ARG A 105 2.16 17.76 -4.60
CA ARG A 105 2.92 18.85 -5.23
C ARG A 105 4.42 18.59 -5.15
N GLU A 106 4.92 18.27 -3.96
CA GLU A 106 6.35 17.95 -3.73
C GLU A 106 6.81 16.77 -4.61
N LEU A 107 5.99 15.72 -4.72
CA LEU A 107 6.29 14.58 -5.59
C LEU A 107 6.24 14.94 -7.09
N GLY A 108 5.39 15.89 -7.49
CA GLY A 108 5.34 16.39 -8.87
C GLY A 108 6.58 17.21 -9.24
N GLU A 109 7.04 18.06 -8.34
CA GLU A 109 8.30 18.80 -8.49
C GLU A 109 9.49 17.83 -8.57
N LEU A 110 9.53 16.84 -7.67
CA LEU A 110 10.53 15.79 -7.69
C LEU A 110 10.54 15.01 -9.02
N ALA A 111 9.37 14.60 -9.51
CA ALA A 111 9.26 13.91 -10.79
C ALA A 111 9.82 14.75 -11.93
N THR A 112 9.62 16.08 -11.91
CA THR A 112 10.17 17.00 -12.91
C THR A 112 11.70 17.04 -12.86
N VAL A 113 12.29 17.13 -11.67
CA VAL A 113 13.75 17.13 -11.49
C VAL A 113 14.37 15.83 -11.97
N ILE A 114 13.78 14.69 -11.60
CA ILE A 114 14.24 13.37 -12.01
C ILE A 114 14.13 13.22 -13.54
N ASN A 115 13.05 13.75 -14.13
CA ASN A 115 12.88 13.74 -15.59
C ASN A 115 14.03 14.49 -16.29
N SER A 116 14.38 15.68 -15.81
CA SER A 116 15.51 16.43 -16.39
C SER A 116 16.85 15.67 -16.29
N ILE A 117 17.10 14.94 -15.20
CA ILE A 117 18.30 14.10 -15.05
C ILE A 117 18.31 12.96 -16.07
N ALA A 118 17.17 12.29 -16.24
CA ALA A 118 17.02 11.20 -17.20
C ALA A 118 17.10 11.69 -18.65
N GLU A 119 16.67 12.92 -18.95
CA GLU A 119 16.86 13.59 -20.25
C GLU A 119 18.35 13.79 -20.55
N ASN A 120 19.06 14.40 -19.59
CA ASN A 120 20.51 14.67 -19.70
C ASN A 120 21.35 13.38 -19.82
N SER A 121 20.83 12.26 -19.33
CA SER A 121 21.47 10.95 -19.44
C SER A 121 21.01 10.15 -20.67
N HIS A 122 20.10 10.69 -21.49
CA HIS A 122 19.45 9.99 -22.61
C HIS A 122 18.73 8.69 -22.20
N MET A 123 18.21 8.63 -20.97
CA MET A 123 17.57 7.45 -20.37
C MET A 123 16.05 7.57 -20.23
N GLN A 124 15.46 8.61 -20.79
CA GLN A 124 14.02 8.86 -20.80
C GLN A 124 13.18 7.65 -21.25
N SER A 125 13.58 6.99 -22.33
CA SER A 125 12.90 5.79 -22.84
C SER A 125 12.93 4.60 -21.88
N ASN A 126 13.90 4.59 -20.96
CA ASN A 126 14.12 3.52 -19.99
C ASN A 126 13.51 3.85 -18.63
N MET A 127 12.90 5.02 -18.47
CA MET A 127 12.35 5.47 -17.22
C MET A 127 10.85 5.75 -17.34
N GLU A 128 10.09 5.23 -16.40
CA GLU A 128 8.67 5.55 -16.24
C GLU A 128 8.45 6.02 -14.81
N MET A 129 7.61 7.02 -14.62
CA MET A 129 7.30 7.58 -13.30
C MET A 129 5.81 7.67 -13.10
N GLU A 130 5.35 7.31 -11.92
CA GLU A 130 3.95 7.34 -11.54
C GLU A 130 3.79 7.80 -10.10
N ILE A 131 2.91 8.78 -9.87
CA ILE A 131 2.54 9.19 -8.52
C ILE A 131 1.42 8.27 -8.05
N VAL A 132 1.69 7.51 -6.99
CA VAL A 132 0.75 6.58 -6.35
C VAL A 132 0.45 7.06 -4.92
N PRO A 133 -0.62 6.56 -4.26
CA PRO A 133 -0.96 6.99 -2.89
C PRO A 133 0.18 6.81 -1.87
N GLN A 134 1.07 5.86 -2.11
CA GLN A 134 2.21 5.54 -1.27
C GLN A 134 3.38 6.50 -1.48
N GLY A 135 3.50 7.16 -2.65
CA GLY A 135 4.73 7.86 -3.03
C GLY A 135 4.88 8.13 -4.53
N LEU A 136 6.10 8.50 -4.92
CA LEU A 136 6.51 8.53 -6.33
C LEU A 136 7.18 7.19 -6.67
N ARG A 137 6.61 6.48 -7.63
CA ARG A 137 7.14 5.22 -8.17
C ARG A 137 7.98 5.54 -9.39
N ILE A 138 9.26 5.16 -9.37
CA ILE A 138 10.21 5.34 -10.46
C ILE A 138 10.60 3.95 -10.96
N LEU A 139 10.24 3.61 -12.19
CA LEU A 139 10.60 2.37 -12.85
C LEU A 139 11.74 2.66 -13.81
N ILE A 140 12.80 1.86 -13.71
CA ILE A 140 13.93 1.91 -14.63
C ILE A 140 14.01 0.54 -15.29
N LYS A 141 13.72 0.48 -16.59
CA LYS A 141 13.60 -0.74 -17.38
C LYS A 141 14.78 -0.92 -18.33
N ASP A 142 15.17 -2.18 -18.48
CA ASP A 142 16.11 -2.61 -19.51
C ASP A 142 15.43 -2.47 -20.89
N ASP A 143 16.19 -2.04 -21.88
CA ASP A 143 15.80 -2.14 -23.29
C ASP A 143 16.79 -3.05 -24.02
N GLY A 144 16.36 -3.71 -25.10
CA GLY A 144 17.21 -4.69 -25.81
C GLY A 144 18.58 -4.15 -26.28
N ASN A 145 18.79 -2.83 -26.31
CA ASN A 145 20.03 -2.18 -26.70
C ASN A 145 20.83 -1.63 -25.50
N ARG A 146 20.18 -1.42 -24.34
CA ARG A 146 20.75 -0.81 -23.14
C ARG A 146 20.33 -1.58 -21.89
N SER A 147 21.12 -2.61 -21.59
CA SER A 147 20.90 -3.45 -20.41
C SER A 147 21.49 -2.90 -19.14
N MET A 148 20.67 -2.67 -18.12
CA MET A 148 21.10 -2.08 -16.85
C MET A 148 22.10 -2.95 -16.09
N PHE A 149 22.06 -4.25 -16.34
CA PHE A 149 22.92 -5.25 -15.74
C PHE A 149 23.52 -6.14 -16.82
N GLU A 150 24.68 -6.71 -16.52
CA GLU A 150 25.20 -7.82 -17.32
C GLU A 150 24.19 -8.99 -17.34
N ARG A 151 24.14 -9.72 -18.46
CA ARG A 151 23.19 -10.81 -18.65
C ARG A 151 23.39 -11.87 -17.55
N GLY A 152 22.29 -12.25 -16.88
CA GLY A 152 22.33 -13.22 -15.78
C GLY A 152 23.13 -12.75 -14.57
N SER A 153 23.39 -11.46 -14.42
CA SER A 153 24.23 -10.94 -13.34
C SER A 153 23.56 -9.75 -12.64
N ALA A 154 24.01 -9.51 -11.40
CA ALA A 154 23.69 -8.32 -10.61
C ALA A 154 24.74 -7.20 -10.78
N LYS A 155 25.72 -7.39 -11.68
CA LYS A 155 26.72 -6.38 -12.00
C LYS A 155 26.10 -5.28 -12.87
N ILE A 156 26.11 -4.05 -12.34
CA ILE A 156 25.53 -2.87 -12.98
C ILE A 156 26.40 -2.42 -14.16
N MET A 157 25.75 -2.07 -15.27
CA MET A 157 26.39 -1.51 -16.45
C MET A 157 26.70 -0.01 -16.27
N PRO A 158 27.76 0.53 -16.90
CA PRO A 158 28.23 1.90 -16.65
C PRO A 158 27.17 2.99 -16.85
N PHE A 159 26.30 2.86 -17.85
CA PHE A 159 25.27 3.88 -18.12
C PHE A 159 24.23 3.93 -16.98
N PHE A 160 23.81 2.78 -16.46
CA PHE A 160 22.85 2.73 -15.35
C PHE A 160 23.50 3.22 -14.05
N LYS A 161 24.78 2.87 -13.84
CA LYS A 161 25.56 3.43 -12.73
C LYS A 161 25.58 4.96 -12.77
N LYS A 162 25.82 5.55 -13.95
CA LYS A 162 25.82 7.02 -14.11
C LYS A 162 24.48 7.63 -13.69
N LEU A 163 23.36 7.07 -14.15
CA LEU A 163 22.03 7.55 -13.75
C LEU A 163 21.83 7.49 -12.22
N LEU A 164 22.17 6.37 -11.58
CA LEU A 164 22.05 6.26 -10.12
C LEU A 164 22.92 7.29 -9.39
N VAL A 165 24.13 7.55 -9.88
CA VAL A 165 25.02 8.58 -9.32
C VAL A 165 24.38 9.98 -9.40
N GLU A 166 23.76 10.32 -10.53
CA GLU A 166 23.07 11.61 -10.70
C GLU A 166 21.79 11.72 -9.84
N LEU A 167 21.12 10.60 -9.57
CA LEU A 167 19.91 10.57 -8.73
C LEU A 167 20.22 10.61 -7.22
N ALA A 168 21.40 10.15 -6.79
CA ALA A 168 21.79 10.11 -5.39
C ALA A 168 21.64 11.46 -4.64
N PRO A 169 22.13 12.61 -5.15
CA PRO A 169 21.96 13.89 -4.46
C PRO A 169 20.49 14.35 -4.41
N VAL A 170 19.67 13.98 -5.41
CA VAL A 170 18.23 14.27 -5.39
C VAL A 170 17.56 13.52 -4.25
N PHE A 171 17.88 12.23 -4.06
CA PHE A 171 17.34 11.45 -2.96
C PHE A 171 17.88 11.86 -1.59
N ASP A 172 19.12 12.36 -1.51
CA ASP A 172 19.67 12.88 -0.27
C ASP A 172 18.94 14.14 0.21
N ALA A 173 18.59 15.05 -0.71
CA ALA A 173 17.87 16.28 -0.40
C ALA A 173 16.44 16.07 0.15
N LEU A 174 15.88 14.87 0.02
CA LEU A 174 14.53 14.54 0.47
C LEU A 174 14.53 13.86 1.84
N ASP A 175 13.66 14.26 2.76
CA ASP A 175 13.48 13.56 4.04
C ASP A 175 12.78 12.18 3.89
N ASN A 176 12.28 11.89 2.70
CA ASN A 176 11.52 10.70 2.37
C ASN A 176 12.40 9.43 2.42
N LYS A 177 11.77 8.32 2.85
CA LYS A 177 12.40 7.00 2.81
C LYS A 177 12.15 6.31 1.48
N LEU A 178 13.06 5.41 1.11
CA LEU A 178 13.04 4.69 -0.16
C LEU A 178 12.76 3.20 0.03
N ILE A 179 12.04 2.62 -0.94
CA ILE A 179 12.04 1.17 -1.17
C ILE A 179 12.67 0.92 -2.53
N ILE A 180 13.59 -0.03 -2.60
CA ILE A 180 14.21 -0.46 -3.86
C ILE A 180 13.80 -1.90 -4.12
N THR A 181 13.14 -2.15 -5.24
CA THR A 181 12.63 -3.46 -5.63
C THR A 181 13.25 -3.90 -6.93
N GLY A 182 13.73 -5.13 -6.98
CA GLY A 182 14.25 -5.74 -8.20
C GLY A 182 13.24 -6.69 -8.83
N HIS A 183 13.23 -6.72 -10.16
CA HIS A 183 12.45 -7.64 -10.97
C HIS A 183 13.32 -8.31 -12.04
N THR A 184 12.95 -9.51 -12.44
CA THR A 184 13.55 -10.24 -13.56
C THR A 184 12.48 -10.61 -14.58
N ASP A 185 12.92 -11.01 -15.76
CA ASP A 185 12.07 -11.72 -16.71
C ASP A 185 11.83 -13.18 -16.23
N ALA A 186 10.98 -13.90 -16.96
CA ALA A 186 10.65 -15.31 -16.68
C ALA A 186 11.71 -16.29 -17.22
N MET A 187 12.82 -15.80 -17.78
CA MET A 187 13.86 -16.69 -18.29
C MET A 187 14.49 -17.43 -17.12
N GLN A 188 14.56 -18.76 -17.23
CA GLN A 188 15.13 -19.58 -16.16
C GLN A 188 16.63 -19.32 -16.05
N TYR A 189 17.08 -19.13 -14.82
CA TYR A 189 18.50 -19.09 -14.51
C TYR A 189 19.11 -20.49 -14.73
N LYS A 190 20.29 -20.55 -15.36
CA LYS A 190 20.91 -21.84 -15.73
C LYS A 190 21.25 -22.71 -14.52
N ASP A 191 21.57 -22.09 -13.38
CA ASP A 191 21.98 -22.75 -12.13
C ASP A 191 20.84 -22.81 -11.10
N GLY A 192 19.64 -23.22 -11.55
CA GLY A 192 18.37 -23.05 -10.84
C GLY A 192 18.23 -23.68 -9.45
N GLU A 193 19.16 -24.52 -8.99
CA GLU A 193 19.12 -25.13 -7.65
C GLU A 193 19.67 -24.23 -6.53
N SER A 194 20.70 -23.43 -6.80
CA SER A 194 21.35 -22.58 -5.78
C SER A 194 21.12 -21.09 -5.99
N TYR A 195 20.87 -20.68 -7.24
CA TYR A 195 20.67 -19.29 -7.59
C TYR A 195 19.56 -19.18 -8.63
N ASN A 196 18.50 -18.46 -8.28
CA ASN A 196 17.33 -18.29 -9.12
C ASN A 196 16.93 -16.82 -9.24
N ASN A 197 15.81 -16.57 -9.90
CA ASN A 197 15.30 -15.23 -10.17
C ASN A 197 14.96 -14.43 -8.89
N TRP A 198 14.68 -15.09 -7.76
CA TRP A 198 14.57 -14.42 -6.45
C TRP A 198 15.91 -13.85 -5.99
N ASN A 199 16.97 -14.66 -6.05
CA ASN A 199 18.32 -14.20 -5.69
C ASN A 199 18.75 -13.07 -6.62
N LEU A 200 18.58 -13.25 -7.93
CA LEU A 200 18.99 -12.27 -8.93
C LEU A 200 18.26 -10.92 -8.78
N SER A 201 16.94 -10.94 -8.58
CA SER A 201 16.19 -9.70 -8.38
C SER A 201 16.61 -8.97 -7.09
N GLY A 202 16.80 -9.70 -5.99
CA GLY A 202 17.29 -9.12 -4.73
C GLY A 202 18.69 -8.52 -4.86
N ASP A 203 19.62 -9.25 -5.47
CA ASP A 203 21.00 -8.80 -5.65
C ASP A 203 21.09 -7.58 -6.57
N ARG A 204 20.25 -7.49 -7.61
CA ARG A 204 20.16 -6.30 -8.46
C ARG A 204 19.67 -5.07 -7.70
N ALA A 205 18.67 -5.23 -6.84
CA ALA A 205 18.17 -4.16 -5.99
C ALA A 205 19.24 -3.70 -4.98
N LEU A 206 19.97 -4.65 -4.38
CA LEU A 206 21.10 -4.36 -3.49
C LEU A 206 22.25 -3.67 -4.21
N SER A 207 22.58 -4.08 -5.44
CA SER A 207 23.59 -3.41 -6.26
C SER A 207 23.20 -1.96 -6.54
N ALA A 208 21.94 -1.70 -6.89
CA ALA A 208 21.46 -0.33 -7.13
C ALA A 208 21.56 0.52 -5.85
N ARG A 209 21.13 -0.03 -4.71
CA ARG A 209 21.30 0.59 -3.39
C ARG A 209 22.77 0.96 -3.12
N ARG A 210 23.70 0.03 -3.29
CA ARG A 210 25.14 0.25 -3.04
C ARG A 210 25.71 1.38 -3.90
N VAL A 211 25.28 1.48 -5.16
CA VAL A 211 25.71 2.58 -6.04
C VAL A 211 25.20 3.92 -5.53
N LEU A 212 23.93 4.00 -5.12
CA LEU A 212 23.36 5.22 -4.55
C LEU A 212 24.10 5.65 -3.27
N GLU A 213 24.39 4.70 -2.37
CA GLU A 213 25.16 4.95 -1.15
C GLU A 213 26.58 5.44 -1.44
N GLN A 214 27.28 4.78 -2.37
CA GLN A 214 28.62 5.20 -2.81
C GLN A 214 28.64 6.58 -3.47
N ALA A 215 27.52 7.00 -4.04
CA ALA A 215 27.34 8.32 -4.64
C ALA A 215 26.94 9.40 -3.62
N GLY A 216 26.88 9.07 -2.33
CA GLY A 216 26.65 10.02 -1.24
C GLY A 216 25.26 9.96 -0.61
N MET A 217 24.35 9.10 -1.09
CA MET A 217 23.05 8.92 -0.44
C MET A 217 23.23 8.28 0.94
N PRO A 218 22.65 8.84 2.02
CA PRO A 218 22.76 8.24 3.35
C PRO A 218 22.16 6.83 3.41
N VAL A 219 22.85 5.92 4.11
CA VAL A 219 22.49 4.50 4.22
C VAL A 219 21.08 4.30 4.81
N ASP A 220 20.64 5.20 5.69
CA ASP A 220 19.34 5.12 6.36
C ASP A 220 18.18 5.62 5.48
N LYS A 221 18.44 6.16 4.28
CA LYS A 221 17.37 6.54 3.33
C LYS A 221 16.61 5.31 2.83
N VAL A 222 17.30 4.20 2.61
CA VAL A 222 16.67 2.96 2.15
C VAL A 222 16.06 2.22 3.33
N MET A 223 14.73 2.19 3.36
CA MET A 223 13.97 1.51 4.40
C MET A 223 13.83 0.01 4.11
N GLN A 224 13.70 -0.35 2.84
CA GLN A 224 13.46 -1.74 2.43
C GLN A 224 14.09 -2.02 1.07
N VAL A 225 14.66 -3.22 0.92
CA VAL A 225 15.06 -3.79 -0.36
C VAL A 225 14.25 -5.06 -0.59
N SER A 226 13.63 -5.19 -1.77
CA SER A 226 12.73 -6.30 -2.09
C SER A 226 13.15 -7.03 -3.36
N ALA A 227 12.96 -8.35 -3.35
CA ALA A 227 13.07 -9.20 -4.53
C ALA A 227 11.67 -9.59 -5.00
N MET A 228 11.38 -9.48 -6.29
CA MET A 228 10.08 -9.88 -6.85
C MET A 228 10.17 -10.97 -7.92
N SER A 229 11.38 -11.42 -8.28
CA SER A 229 11.58 -12.41 -9.34
C SER A 229 10.82 -11.98 -10.61
N ASP A 230 10.19 -12.96 -11.25
CA ASP A 230 9.28 -12.94 -12.39
C ASP A 230 7.79 -12.90 -11.98
N ARG A 231 7.46 -12.61 -10.70
CA ARG A 231 6.07 -12.66 -10.20
C ARG A 231 5.22 -11.47 -10.64
N MET A 232 5.86 -10.37 -11.01
CA MET A 232 5.22 -9.13 -11.42
C MET A 232 5.81 -8.69 -12.76
N LEU A 233 5.48 -9.41 -13.84
CA LEU A 233 5.89 -9.06 -15.19
C LEU A 233 5.22 -7.75 -15.62
N LEU A 234 5.98 -6.86 -16.25
CA LEU A 234 5.46 -5.62 -16.82
C LEU A 234 4.74 -5.94 -18.14
N ASN A 235 5.36 -6.79 -18.96
CA ASN A 235 4.79 -7.35 -20.17
C ASN A 235 4.49 -8.84 -19.95
N SER A 236 3.26 -9.14 -19.54
CA SER A 236 2.80 -10.53 -19.36
C SER A 236 2.59 -11.27 -20.70
N GLY A 237 2.47 -10.55 -21.81
CA GLY A 237 2.32 -11.13 -23.15
C GLY A 237 3.63 -11.71 -23.70
N ASP A 238 4.76 -11.14 -23.28
CA ASP A 238 6.09 -11.69 -23.50
C ASP A 238 6.86 -11.79 -22.17
N PRO A 239 6.74 -12.92 -21.46
CA PRO A 239 7.39 -13.12 -20.16
C PRO A 239 8.92 -12.99 -20.19
N ASN A 240 9.56 -13.20 -21.35
CA ASN A 240 11.00 -13.11 -21.52
C ASN A 240 11.46 -11.71 -21.99
N SER A 241 10.54 -10.76 -22.14
CA SER A 241 10.83 -9.40 -22.58
C SER A 241 11.86 -8.71 -21.68
N ALA A 242 12.74 -7.93 -22.32
CA ALA A 242 13.71 -7.09 -21.62
C ALA A 242 13.05 -6.13 -20.63
N GLU A 243 11.86 -5.62 -20.94
CA GLU A 243 11.14 -4.66 -20.10
C GLU A 243 10.74 -5.23 -18.74
N ASN A 244 10.69 -6.56 -18.62
CA ASN A 244 10.43 -7.23 -17.33
C ASN A 244 11.64 -7.13 -16.38
N ARG A 245 12.86 -6.98 -16.92
CA ARG A 245 14.08 -6.72 -16.14
C ARG A 245 14.13 -5.24 -15.77
N ARG A 246 13.70 -4.93 -14.56
CA ARG A 246 13.59 -3.55 -14.08
C ARG A 246 13.97 -3.40 -12.61
N ILE A 247 14.37 -2.19 -12.24
CA ILE A 247 14.47 -1.73 -10.87
C ILE A 247 13.34 -0.73 -10.64
N GLU A 248 12.63 -0.90 -9.52
CA GLU A 248 11.65 0.06 -9.03
C GLU A 248 12.23 0.76 -7.81
N ILE A 249 12.22 2.09 -7.81
CA ILE A 249 12.55 2.93 -6.66
C ILE A 249 11.27 3.67 -6.27
N MET A 250 10.78 3.40 -5.07
CA MET A 250 9.62 4.08 -4.50
C MET A 250 10.09 5.13 -3.49
N VAL A 251 9.79 6.40 -3.75
CA VAL A 251 9.97 7.51 -2.81
C VAL A 251 8.71 7.62 -1.96
N LEU A 252 8.78 7.19 -0.70
CA LEU A 252 7.61 7.07 0.16
C LEU A 252 7.14 8.42 0.68
N THR A 253 5.83 8.63 0.69
CA THR A 253 5.22 9.67 1.53
C THR A 253 5.47 9.36 3.01
N LYS A 254 5.41 10.40 3.86
CA LYS A 254 5.56 10.23 5.31
C LYS A 254 4.56 9.20 5.87
N SER A 255 3.29 9.28 5.46
CA SER A 255 2.25 8.33 5.88
C SER A 255 2.55 6.88 5.47
N ALA A 256 3.13 6.65 4.30
CA ALA A 256 3.48 5.31 3.85
C ALA A 256 4.65 4.75 4.67
N SER A 257 5.69 5.57 4.90
CA SER A 257 6.83 5.18 5.76
C SER A 257 6.40 4.88 7.20
N ASP A 258 5.51 5.68 7.78
CA ASP A 258 4.99 5.48 9.14
C ASP A 258 4.22 4.15 9.26
N THR A 259 3.47 3.79 8.21
CA THR A 259 2.76 2.51 8.16
C THR A 259 3.73 1.33 8.17
N LEU A 260 4.84 1.42 7.42
CA LEU A 260 5.86 0.37 7.42
C LEU A 260 6.58 0.26 8.77
N TYR A 261 6.89 1.39 9.42
CA TYR A 261 7.45 1.38 10.78
C TYR A 261 6.52 0.73 11.79
N GLN A 262 5.19 0.84 11.63
CA GLN A 262 4.24 0.14 12.50
C GLN A 262 4.30 -1.38 12.34
N PHE A 263 4.56 -1.88 11.13
CA PHE A 263 4.66 -3.31 10.87
C PHE A 263 5.99 -3.90 11.35
N PHE A 264 7.10 -3.23 11.07
CA PHE A 264 8.44 -3.77 11.32
C PHE A 264 9.08 -3.25 12.62
N GLY A 265 8.48 -2.24 13.25
CA GLY A 265 9.04 -1.53 14.39
C GLY A 265 10.03 -0.44 13.96
N GLU A 266 10.20 0.57 14.82
CA GLU A 266 11.28 1.55 14.69
C GLU A 266 12.39 1.11 15.65
N LYS A 267 13.54 0.68 15.11
CA LYS A 267 14.72 0.29 15.90
C LYS A 267 14.41 -0.66 17.08
N GLY A 268 13.51 -1.63 16.90
CA GLY A 268 13.20 -2.65 17.90
C GLY A 268 12.13 -2.27 18.92
N GLU A 269 11.60 -1.04 18.91
CA GLU A 269 10.40 -0.72 19.67
C GLU A 269 9.18 -1.04 18.78
N LYS A 270 8.48 -2.14 19.10
CA LYS A 270 7.20 -2.45 18.45
C LYS A 270 6.20 -1.34 18.78
N VAL A 271 6.02 -0.38 17.87
CA VAL A 271 5.05 0.73 18.00
C VAL A 271 3.60 0.24 17.92
N VAL A 272 3.37 -1.07 17.73
CA VAL A 272 2.09 -1.68 18.09
C VAL A 272 2.00 -1.73 19.62
N LYS A 273 1.63 -0.60 20.26
CA LYS A 273 0.94 -0.68 21.55
C LYS A 273 -0.21 -1.67 21.32
N PRO A 274 -0.23 -2.84 21.99
CA PRO A 274 -1.31 -3.81 21.82
C PRO A 274 -2.64 -3.06 22.01
N ALA A 275 -3.67 -3.41 21.25
CA ALA A 275 -4.99 -2.79 21.37
C ALA A 275 -5.47 -2.69 22.83
N ALA A 276 -5.03 -3.65 23.68
CA ALA A 276 -5.20 -3.65 25.13
C ALA A 276 -4.70 -2.37 25.85
N LYS A 277 -3.51 -1.85 25.51
CA LYS A 277 -2.94 -0.66 26.18
C LYS A 277 -3.68 0.64 25.82
N ARG A 278 -4.31 0.71 24.64
CA ARG A 278 -5.15 1.87 24.25
C ARG A 278 -6.48 1.89 25.01
N VAL A 279 -7.04 0.72 25.30
CA VAL A 279 -8.27 0.58 26.10
C VAL A 279 -7.99 0.91 27.58
N GLU A 280 -6.82 0.53 28.11
CA GLU A 280 -6.40 0.86 29.48
C GLU A 280 -6.13 2.37 29.70
N GLU A 281 -5.52 3.06 28.75
CA GLU A 281 -5.36 4.53 28.82
C GLU A 281 -6.71 5.25 28.75
N GLN A 282 -7.68 4.74 27.98
CA GLN A 282 -9.04 5.31 27.90
C GLN A 282 -9.90 5.04 29.16
N THR A 283 -9.73 3.89 29.81
CA THR A 283 -10.43 3.55 31.06
C THR A 283 -9.84 4.25 32.28
N ARG A 284 -8.53 4.51 32.32
CA ARG A 284 -7.92 5.31 33.41
C ARG A 284 -8.35 6.78 33.40
N VAL A 285 -8.52 7.38 32.22
CA VAL A 285 -8.99 8.76 32.10
C VAL A 285 -10.45 8.91 32.55
N THR A 286 -11.28 7.88 32.39
CA THR A 286 -12.67 7.88 32.86
C THR A 286 -12.81 7.51 34.35
N ALA A 287 -11.86 6.78 34.92
CA ALA A 287 -11.85 6.42 36.33
C ALA A 287 -11.31 7.54 37.26
N GLY A 288 -10.46 8.44 36.75
CA GLY A 288 -9.90 9.57 37.53
C GLY A 288 -10.77 10.83 37.60
N MET A 289 -11.98 10.80 37.02
CA MET A 289 -12.94 11.93 36.99
C MET A 289 -14.20 11.68 37.85
N ARG A 290 -14.15 10.76 38.81
CA ARG A 290 -15.20 10.57 39.82
C ARG A 290 -14.78 11.13 41.17
#